data_AF-A0A1H8X0F9-F1
#
_entry.id   AF-A0A1H8X0F9-F1
#
_cell.length_a   1.000
_cell.length_b   1.000
_cell.length_c   1.000
_cell.angle_alpha   90.00
_cell.angle_beta   90.00
_cell.angle_gamma   90.00
#
_symmetry.space_group_name_H-M   'P 1'
#
loop_
_entity.id
_entity.type
_entity.pdbx_description
1 polymer ?
#
loop_
_entity_poly.entity_id
_entity_poly.type
_entity_poly.pdbx_seq_one_letter_code
_entity_poly.pdbx_strand_id
1 'polypeptide(L)'
;MTRHTEIGALLARMDAARRGTQHHLAVIERQVAKRAERMTITARAKRRRRRSSAGAWTGADERAYQGYVADLMLARMPEFDVLIRHLARQDDALTALRVRHGIAATAAIVER
;
A
#
# COMPACT_ATOMS: atom_id res chain seq x y z
N MET A 1 -21.43 -21.56 -25.06
CA MET A 1 -20.60 -21.61 -23.83
C MET A 1 -19.44 -20.60 -23.83
N THR A 2 -18.82 -20.28 -24.98
CA THR A 2 -17.60 -19.46 -25.12
C THR A 2 -17.65 -18.05 -24.51
N ARG A 3 -18.79 -17.35 -24.61
CA ARG A 3 -18.92 -15.98 -24.07
C ARG A 3 -18.77 -15.91 -22.54
N HIS A 4 -19.25 -16.90 -21.81
CA HIS A 4 -19.20 -16.87 -20.35
C HIS A 4 -17.77 -17.14 -19.82
N THR A 5 -17.04 -18.03 -20.49
CA THR A 5 -15.62 -18.28 -20.21
C THR A 5 -14.74 -17.09 -20.56
N GLU A 6 -15.03 -16.37 -21.64
CA GLU A 6 -14.33 -15.12 -22.00
C GLU A 6 -14.54 -14.01 -20.95
N ILE A 7 -15.78 -13.87 -20.45
CA ILE A 7 -16.10 -12.91 -19.38
C ILE A 7 -15.40 -13.30 -18.07
N GLY A 8 -15.41 -14.58 -17.71
CA GLY A 8 -14.69 -15.07 -16.52
C GLY A 8 -13.18 -14.82 -16.61
N ALA A 9 -12.57 -15.07 -17.77
CA ALA A 9 -11.15 -14.79 -18.00
C ALA A 9 -10.85 -13.28 -17.95
N LEU A 10 -11.75 -12.43 -18.42
CA LEU A 10 -11.61 -10.97 -18.32
C LEU A 10 -11.67 -10.48 -16.87
N LEU A 11 -12.65 -10.95 -16.10
CA LEU A 11 -12.77 -10.65 -14.68
C LEU A 11 -11.52 -11.05 -13.91
N ALA A 12 -11.02 -12.27 -14.14
CA ALA A 12 -9.81 -12.76 -13.50
C ALA A 12 -8.58 -11.86 -13.79
N ARG A 13 -8.44 -11.39 -15.03
CA ARG A 13 -7.36 -10.47 -15.43
C ARG A 13 -7.49 -9.09 -14.77
N MET A 14 -8.71 -8.54 -14.71
CA MET A 14 -8.96 -7.25 -14.06
C MET A 14 -8.76 -7.32 -12.54
N ASP A 15 -9.21 -8.40 -11.89
CA ASP A 15 -8.97 -8.64 -10.47
C ASP A 15 -7.47 -8.83 -10.18
N ALA A 16 -6.71 -9.48 -11.08
CA ALA A 16 -5.26 -9.61 -10.96
C ALA A 16 -4.54 -8.26 -11.09
N ALA A 17 -4.93 -7.43 -12.05
CA ALA A 17 -4.41 -6.08 -12.21
C ALA A 17 -4.67 -5.22 -10.96
N ARG A 18 -5.88 -5.31 -10.41
CA ARG A 18 -6.26 -4.67 -9.15
C ARG A 18 -5.37 -5.09 -7.97
N ARG A 19 -5.19 -6.40 -7.78
CA ARG A 19 -4.28 -6.92 -6.74
C ARG A 19 -2.84 -6.46 -6.96
N GLY A 20 -2.40 -6.34 -8.21
CA GLY A 20 -1.09 -5.77 -8.55
C GLY A 20 -0.93 -4.33 -8.07
N THR A 21 -1.93 -3.48 -8.32
CA THR A 21 -1.93 -2.09 -7.84
C THR A 21 -1.95 -2.01 -6.31
N GLN A 22 -2.75 -2.85 -5.63
CA GLN A 22 -2.76 -2.94 -4.16
C GLN A 22 -1.41 -3.42 -3.60
N HIS A 23 -0.79 -4.41 -4.24
CA HIS A 23 0.53 -4.88 -3.87
C HIS A 23 1.57 -3.77 -4.03
N HIS A 24 1.49 -2.98 -5.11
CA HIS A 24 2.39 -1.87 -5.34
C HIS A 24 2.30 -0.82 -4.22
N LEU A 25 1.08 -0.43 -3.82
CA LEU A 25 0.87 0.45 -2.66
C LEU A 25 1.55 -0.10 -1.39
N ALA A 26 1.32 -1.37 -1.07
CA ALA A 26 1.92 -2.01 0.10
C ALA A 26 3.47 -2.11 0.01
N VAL A 27 4.03 -2.23 -1.20
CA VAL A 27 5.48 -2.18 -1.41
C VAL A 27 6.03 -0.79 -1.09
N ILE A 28 5.37 0.28 -1.56
CA ILE A 28 5.79 1.66 -1.29
C ILE A 28 5.76 1.94 0.22
N GLU A 29 4.68 1.57 0.92
CA GLU A 29 4.57 1.72 2.37
C GLU A 29 5.71 1.02 3.11
N ARG A 30 6.01 -0.23 2.75
CA ARG A 30 7.13 -0.98 3.33
C ARG A 30 8.49 -0.33 3.03
N GLN A 31 8.67 0.23 1.84
CA GLN A 31 9.90 0.93 1.49
C GLN A 31 10.07 2.22 2.31
N VAL A 32 8.99 2.97 2.52
CA VAL A 32 8.97 4.16 3.38
C VAL A 32 9.37 3.79 4.80
N ALA A 33 8.70 2.80 5.40
CA ALA A 33 9.02 2.34 6.76
C ALA A 33 10.48 1.91 6.89
N LYS A 34 10.97 1.04 5.99
CA LYS A 34 12.39 0.60 6.00
C LYS A 34 13.37 1.75 5.81
N ARG A 35 13.01 2.78 5.05
CA ARG A 35 13.88 3.95 4.86
C ARG A 35 13.89 4.85 6.09
N ALA A 36 12.72 5.15 6.67
CA ALA A 36 12.60 5.90 7.91
C ALA A 36 13.36 5.21 9.07
N GLU A 37 13.27 3.89 9.17
CA GLU A 37 14.01 3.10 10.16
C GLU A 37 15.53 3.28 10.00
N ARG A 38 16.07 3.10 8.78
CA ARG A 38 17.50 3.31 8.50
C ARG A 38 17.97 4.72 8.81
N MET A 39 17.14 5.74 8.52
CA MET A 39 17.45 7.12 8.86
C MET A 39 17.50 7.33 10.37
N THR A 40 16.56 6.75 11.10
CA THR A 40 16.50 6.80 12.57
C THR A 40 17.70 6.11 13.21
N ILE A 41 18.07 4.91 12.74
CA ILE A 41 19.27 4.19 13.19
C ILE A 41 20.53 5.05 12.96
N THR A 42 20.64 5.68 11.79
CA THR A 42 21.78 6.55 11.46
C THR A 42 21.84 7.77 12.37
N ALA A 43 20.70 8.45 12.58
CA ALA A 43 20.59 9.59 13.47
C ALA A 43 20.95 9.21 14.92
N ARG A 44 20.44 8.07 15.38
CA ARG A 44 20.77 7.50 16.70
C ARG A 44 22.25 7.17 16.84
N ALA A 45 22.88 6.55 15.85
CA ALA A 45 24.31 6.26 15.87
C ALA A 45 25.16 7.54 15.99
N LYS A 46 24.78 8.61 15.30
CA LYS A 46 25.41 9.93 15.43
C LYS A 46 25.24 10.52 16.83
N ARG A 47 24.04 10.41 17.43
CA ARG A 47 23.77 10.86 18.81
C ARG A 47 24.59 10.05 19.84
N ARG A 48 24.70 8.74 19.66
CA ARG A 48 25.52 7.84 20.50
C ARG A 48 27.00 8.17 20.47
N ARG A 49 27.57 8.50 19.29
CA ARG A 49 28.97 8.99 19.21
C ARG A 49 29.20 10.24 20.07
N ARG A 50 28.15 11.00 20.38
CA ARG A 50 28.21 12.21 21.22
C ARG A 50 27.77 11.98 22.67
N ARG A 51 27.19 10.82 23.03
CA ARG A 51 26.64 10.52 24.37
C ARG A 51 26.86 9.05 24.75
N SER A 52 27.48 8.82 25.92
CA SER A 52 27.83 7.49 26.44
C SER A 52 26.64 6.69 27.01
N SER A 53 25.50 6.65 26.30
CA SER A 53 24.32 5.90 26.76
C SER A 53 23.79 4.95 25.68
N ALA A 54 24.11 3.67 25.87
CA ALA A 54 23.62 2.55 25.07
C ALA A 54 22.25 2.08 25.60
N GLY A 55 21.21 2.90 25.41
CA GLY A 55 19.82 2.48 25.69
C GLY A 55 19.18 1.78 24.48
N ALA A 56 18.07 1.08 24.71
CA ALA A 56 17.12 0.57 23.70
C ALA A 56 16.50 1.70 22.85
N TRP A 57 15.67 1.37 21.85
CA TRP A 57 14.94 2.37 21.05
C TRP A 57 14.17 3.33 21.99
N THR A 58 14.43 4.63 21.88
CA THR A 58 13.86 5.63 22.80
C THR A 58 12.63 6.30 22.21
N GLY A 59 11.81 6.95 23.04
CA GLY A 59 10.71 7.78 22.54
C GLY A 59 11.17 8.96 21.65
N ALA A 60 12.42 9.41 21.80
CA ALA A 60 13.00 10.41 20.89
C ALA A 60 13.40 9.80 19.53
N ASP A 61 13.77 8.51 19.50
CA ASP A 61 13.98 7.78 18.26
C ASP A 61 12.65 7.52 17.56
N GLU A 62 11.61 7.15 18.30
CA GLU A 62 10.25 6.96 17.76
C GLU A 62 9.72 8.23 17.09
N ARG A 63 9.82 9.38 17.75
CA ARG A 63 9.40 10.66 17.14
C ARG A 63 10.18 11.00 15.87
N ALA A 64 11.49 10.71 15.85
CA ALA A 64 12.30 10.93 14.65
C ALA A 64 11.89 9.99 13.52
N TYR A 65 11.62 8.72 13.82
CA TYR A 65 11.10 7.75 12.89
C TYR A 65 9.77 8.20 12.28
N GLN A 66 8.79 8.58 13.11
CA GLN A 66 7.49 9.06 12.64
C GLN A 66 7.62 10.33 11.79
N GLY A 67 8.52 11.24 12.15
CA GLY A 67 8.85 12.41 11.31
C GLY A 67 9.38 12.01 9.93
N TYR A 68 10.34 11.08 9.87
CA TYR A 68 10.84 10.58 8.58
C TYR A 68 9.79 9.83 7.78
N VAL A 69 8.90 9.07 8.41
CA VAL A 69 7.77 8.45 7.72
C VAL A 69 6.88 9.52 7.10
N ALA A 70 6.51 10.55 7.86
CA ALA A 70 5.67 11.64 7.35
C ALA A 70 6.31 12.36 6.15
N ASP A 71 7.59 12.72 6.25
CA ASP A 71 8.32 13.39 5.17
C ASP A 71 8.40 12.53 3.91
N LEU A 72 8.69 11.23 4.07
CA LEU A 72 8.81 10.30 2.95
C LEU A 72 7.45 9.99 2.32
N MET A 73 6.38 9.86 3.11
CA MET A 73 5.02 9.70 2.60
C MET A 73 4.60 10.94 1.82
N LEU A 74 4.85 12.15 2.37
CA LEU A 74 4.55 13.41 1.70
C LEU A 74 5.25 13.51 0.34
N ALA A 75 6.53 13.17 0.28
CA ALA A 75 7.29 13.15 -0.97
C ALA A 75 6.76 12.13 -2.01
N ARG A 76 6.05 11.09 -1.55
CA ARG A 76 5.45 10.03 -2.39
C ARG A 76 3.96 10.26 -2.67
N MET A 77 3.32 11.26 -2.07
CA MET A 77 1.88 11.49 -2.23
C MET A 77 1.40 11.53 -3.69
N PRO A 78 2.11 12.18 -4.64
CA PRO A 78 1.66 12.18 -6.03
C PRO A 78 1.57 10.78 -6.64
N GLU A 79 2.49 9.89 -6.25
CA GLU A 79 2.52 8.49 -6.70
C GLU A 79 1.37 7.69 -6.06
N PHE A 80 1.16 7.84 -4.75
CA PHE A 80 0.01 7.26 -4.04
C PHE A 80 -1.32 7.68 -4.66
N ASP A 81 -1.49 8.97 -4.93
CA ASP A 81 -2.72 9.53 -5.51
C ASP A 81 -3.01 8.94 -6.89
N VAL A 82 -2.00 8.75 -7.72
CA VAL A 82 -2.14 8.09 -9.03
C VAL A 82 -2.60 6.65 -8.85
N LEU A 83 -1.98 5.89 -7.94
CA LEU A 83 -2.32 4.49 -7.69
C LEU A 83 -3.71 4.33 -7.08
N ILE A 84 -4.11 5.19 -6.15
CA ILE A 84 -5.45 5.19 -5.53
C ILE A 84 -6.51 5.49 -6.59
N ARG A 85 -6.30 6.52 -7.42
CA ARG A 85 -7.22 6.81 -8.53
C ARG A 85 -7.26 5.70 -9.58
N HIS A 86 -6.15 5.00 -9.79
CA HIS A 86 -6.13 3.84 -10.68
C HIS A 86 -6.94 2.68 -10.11
N LEU A 87 -6.79 2.42 -8.80
CA LEU A 87 -7.53 1.39 -8.09
C LEU A 87 -9.04 1.65 -8.13
N ALA A 88 -9.47 2.89 -7.87
CA ALA A 88 -10.88 3.28 -7.96
C ALA A 88 -11.47 3.00 -9.36
N ARG A 89 -10.74 3.32 -10.43
CA ARG A 89 -11.19 3.03 -11.80
C ARG A 89 -11.24 1.53 -12.10
N GLN A 90 -10.34 0.73 -11.53
CA GLN A 90 -10.38 -0.72 -11.67
C GLN A 90 -11.59 -1.31 -10.95
N ASP A 91 -11.91 -0.81 -9.76
CA ASP A 91 -13.08 -1.19 -8.97
C ASP A 91 -14.40 -0.85 -9.69
N ASP A 92 -14.49 0.36 -10.25
CA ASP A 92 -15.64 0.79 -11.05
C ASP A 92 -15.82 -0.11 -12.29
N ALA A 93 -14.74 -0.38 -13.02
CA ALA A 93 -14.78 -1.21 -14.23
C ALA A 93 -15.16 -2.67 -13.92
N LEU A 94 -14.64 -3.24 -12.83
CA LEU A 94 -15.01 -4.57 -12.36
C LEU A 94 -16.50 -4.63 -11.97
N THR A 95 -16.99 -3.62 -11.25
CA THR A 95 -18.40 -3.52 -10.85
C THR A 95 -19.31 -3.40 -12.06
N ALA A 96 -18.99 -2.52 -13.01
CA ALA A 96 -19.76 -2.34 -14.24
C ALA A 96 -19.80 -3.63 -15.09
N LEU A 97 -18.69 -4.37 -15.17
CA LEU A 97 -18.62 -5.63 -15.91
C LEU A 97 -19.47 -6.72 -15.24
N ARG A 98 -19.43 -6.81 -13.90
CA ARG A 98 -20.25 -7.75 -13.12
C ARG A 98 -21.74 -7.46 -13.32
N VAL A 99 -22.16 -6.21 -13.21
CA VAL A 99 -23.56 -5.76 -13.43
C VAL A 99 -24.01 -6.09 -14.86
N ARG A 100 -23.21 -5.75 -15.88
CA ARG A 100 -23.54 -5.99 -17.30
C ARG A 100 -23.81 -7.46 -17.60
N HIS A 101 -23.15 -8.37 -16.90
CA HIS A 101 -23.24 -9.82 -17.14
C HIS A 101 -24.05 -10.57 -16.09
N GLY A 102 -24.75 -9.86 -15.18
CA GLY A 102 -25.57 -10.48 -14.13
C GLY A 102 -24.76 -11.35 -13.16
N ILE A 103 -23.45 -11.10 -13.05
CA ILE A 103 -22.56 -11.81 -12.14
C ILE A 103 -22.70 -11.13 -10.79
N ALA A 104 -23.54 -11.70 -9.92
CA ALA A 104 -23.72 -11.19 -8.56
C ALA A 104 -22.35 -11.06 -7.87
N ALA A 105 -22.09 -9.93 -7.22
CA ALA A 105 -20.91 -9.74 -6.42
C ALA A 105 -20.97 -10.72 -5.23
N THR A 106 -20.26 -11.85 -5.34
CA THR A 106 -20.03 -12.80 -4.24
C THR A 106 -19.04 -12.19 -3.24
N ALA A 107 -19.43 -11.10 -2.57
CA ALA A 107 -18.64 -10.50 -1.50
C ALA A 107 -19.54 -9.71 -0.55
N ALA A 108 -20.46 -10.39 0.13
CA ALA A 108 -21.13 -9.87 1.32
C ALA A 108 -21.59 -11.01 2.23
N ILE A 109 -20.71 -11.97 2.55
CA ILE A 109 -20.88 -12.86 3.71
C ILE A 109 -19.50 -13.13 4.31
N VAL A 110 -18.91 -12.12 4.95
CA VAL A 110 -18.02 -12.32 6.11
C VAL A 110 -18.19 -11.10 7.01
N GLU A 111 -19.25 -11.11 7.81
CA GLU A 111 -19.30 -10.38 9.07
C GLU A 111 -19.39 -11.47 10.14
N ARG A 112 -18.28 -11.72 10.85
CA ARG A 112 -18.26 -12.43 12.13
C ARG A 112 -17.01 -12.10 12.92
#